data_AF-A0A9W9PQB7-F1
#
_entry.id   AF-A0A9W9PQB7-F1
#
_cell.length_a   1.000
_cell.length_b   1.000
_cell.length_c   1.000
_cell.angle_alpha   90.00
_cell.angle_beta   90.00
_cell.angle_gamma   90.00
#
_symmetry.space_group_name_H-M   'P 1'
#
loop_
_entity.id
_entity.type
_entity.pdbx_description
1 polymer ?
#
loop_
_entity_poly.entity_id
_entity_poly.type
_entity_poly.pdbx_seq_one_letter_code
_entity_poly.pdbx_strand_id
1 'polypeptide(L)'
;MEPCKNLTVVEGSPLSEKDTERAFAAAGVPVDAVIIFLNPLRASENPWARFIGPPRLLADSTTNVAHKLRAQQPLKGSKPRLVIMNALGVGESYGVTPYLARLMMNYSNVGKTYEDHSAVNDEIEGNCGDAVSWTLALAVGLTGNGVAPVNAFACDERGASMFITRESCARWMVDVASGDLGDQFSNKRVIVSN
;
A
#
# COMPACT_ATOMS: atom_id res chain seq x y z
N MET A 1 23.09 -0.31 11.80
CA MET A 1 22.17 -0.08 12.94
C MET A 1 21.94 -1.43 13.58
N GLU A 2 22.25 -1.55 14.88
CA GLU A 2 21.78 -2.70 15.66
C GLU A 2 20.24 -2.70 15.67
N PRO A 3 19.57 -3.84 15.45
CA PRO A 3 18.12 -3.89 15.52
C PRO A 3 17.61 -3.44 16.89
N CYS A 4 16.60 -2.58 16.93
CA CYS A 4 15.92 -2.22 18.18
C CYS A 4 15.34 -3.48 18.84
N LYS A 5 15.18 -3.47 20.18
CA LYS A 5 14.73 -4.62 21.00
C LYS A 5 13.47 -5.35 20.50
N ASN A 6 12.61 -4.69 19.72
CA ASN A 6 11.36 -5.22 19.18
C ASN A 6 11.35 -5.34 17.64
N LEU A 7 12.52 -5.34 17.01
CA LEU A 7 12.66 -5.43 15.56
C LEU A 7 13.27 -6.79 15.17
N THR A 8 12.49 -7.58 14.46
CA THR A 8 12.98 -8.79 13.78
C THR A 8 13.13 -8.49 12.29
N VAL A 9 14.33 -8.70 11.75
CA VAL A 9 14.60 -8.52 10.32
C VAL A 9 14.71 -9.89 9.68
N VAL A 10 13.98 -10.10 8.59
CA VAL A 10 14.04 -11.32 7.78
C VAL A 10 14.50 -10.95 6.38
N GLU A 11 15.62 -11.55 5.96
CA GLU A 11 16.14 -11.37 4.60
C GLU A 11 15.37 -12.25 3.60
N GLY A 12 15.01 -11.65 2.46
CA GLY A 12 14.29 -12.32 1.39
C GLY A 12 13.66 -11.35 0.40
N SER A 13 12.79 -11.90 -0.45
CA SER A 13 12.01 -11.15 -1.43
C SER A 13 10.51 -11.25 -1.15
N PRO A 14 9.74 -10.15 -1.25
CA PRO A 14 8.28 -10.21 -1.12
C PRO A 14 7.60 -10.96 -2.29
N LEU A 15 8.33 -11.17 -3.39
CA LEU A 15 7.90 -12.02 -4.50
C LEU A 15 8.07 -13.52 -4.23
N SER A 16 8.79 -13.89 -3.17
CA SER A 16 8.97 -15.28 -2.76
C SER A 16 7.95 -15.64 -1.67
N GLU A 17 7.04 -16.56 -1.98
CA GLU A 17 6.06 -17.05 -1.01
C GLU A 17 6.75 -17.67 0.22
N LYS A 18 7.85 -18.42 -0.02
CA LYS A 18 8.65 -19.03 1.04
C LYS A 18 9.28 -17.97 1.95
N ASP A 19 9.77 -16.87 1.40
CA ASP A 19 10.37 -15.80 2.21
C ASP A 19 9.29 -15.06 3.01
N THR A 20 8.13 -14.85 2.40
CA THR A 20 6.94 -14.28 3.08
C THR A 20 6.50 -15.17 4.25
N GLU A 21 6.47 -16.48 4.06
CA GLU A 21 6.17 -17.44 5.13
C GLU A 21 7.19 -17.38 6.28
N ARG A 22 8.49 -17.34 5.96
CA ARG A 22 9.53 -17.15 6.98
C ARG A 22 9.34 -15.85 7.73
N ALA A 23 8.97 -14.76 7.05
CA ALA A 23 8.71 -13.47 7.68
C ALA A 23 7.53 -13.53 8.67
N PHE A 24 6.43 -14.19 8.30
CA PHE A 24 5.28 -14.38 9.19
C PHE A 24 5.61 -15.26 10.40
N ALA A 25 6.42 -16.31 10.20
CA ALA A 25 6.80 -17.22 11.28
C ALA A 25 7.82 -16.59 12.26
N ALA A 26 8.59 -15.58 11.84
CA ALA A 26 9.72 -15.05 12.61
C ALA A 26 9.32 -14.40 13.94
N ALA A 27 8.09 -13.89 14.07
CA ALA A 27 7.59 -13.33 15.32
C ALA A 27 7.18 -14.41 16.35
N GLY A 28 6.99 -15.66 15.92
CA GLY A 28 6.46 -16.75 16.76
C GLY A 28 5.00 -16.59 17.18
N VAL A 29 4.32 -15.55 16.69
CA VAL A 29 2.90 -15.24 16.93
C VAL A 29 2.25 -14.83 15.60
N PRO A 30 0.92 -15.01 15.43
CA PRO A 30 0.20 -14.51 14.27
C PRO A 30 0.40 -13.01 14.05
N VAL A 31 0.44 -12.60 12.78
CA VAL A 31 0.66 -11.21 12.37
C VAL A 31 -0.67 -10.45 12.38
N ASP A 32 -0.82 -9.46 13.24
CA ASP A 32 -2.06 -8.68 13.35
C ASP A 32 -2.26 -7.71 12.18
N ALA A 33 -1.17 -7.18 11.61
CA ALA A 33 -1.23 -6.26 10.49
C ALA A 33 0.02 -6.33 9.61
N VAL A 34 -0.17 -6.08 8.30
CA VAL A 34 0.90 -5.89 7.33
C VAL A 34 0.74 -4.54 6.67
N ILE A 35 1.86 -3.83 6.49
CA ILE A 35 1.91 -2.56 5.78
C ILE A 35 2.85 -2.70 4.58
N ILE A 36 2.38 -2.31 3.39
CA ILE A 36 3.15 -2.38 2.14
C ILE A 36 3.47 -0.97 1.65
N PHE A 37 4.77 -0.64 1.61
CA PHE A 37 5.33 0.60 1.02
C PHE A 37 6.20 0.30 -0.21
N LEU A 38 5.98 -0.83 -0.87
CA LEU A 38 6.73 -1.19 -2.07
C LEU A 38 6.46 -0.16 -3.19
N ASN A 39 7.45 0.04 -4.06
CA ASN A 39 7.33 0.91 -5.22
C ASN A 39 8.14 0.29 -6.38
N PRO A 40 7.52 0.01 -7.54
CA PRO A 40 8.23 -0.43 -8.71
C PRO A 40 9.32 0.56 -9.13
N LEU A 41 10.54 0.06 -9.30
CA LEU A 41 11.70 0.91 -9.56
C LEU A 41 11.71 1.40 -11.02
N ARG A 42 12.04 2.67 -11.18
CA ARG A 42 12.49 3.28 -12.44
C ARG A 42 13.95 3.68 -12.31
N ALA A 43 14.65 3.82 -13.43
CA ALA A 43 16.07 4.20 -13.44
C ALA A 43 16.36 5.58 -12.80
N SER A 44 15.35 6.44 -12.69
CA SER A 44 15.37 7.68 -11.92
C SER A 44 13.94 8.16 -11.65
N GLU A 45 13.80 9.25 -10.90
CA GLU A 45 12.51 9.91 -10.62
C GLU A 45 11.88 10.61 -11.84
N ASN A 46 12.61 10.70 -12.97
CA ASN A 46 12.06 11.27 -14.20
C ASN A 46 10.87 10.40 -14.71
N PRO A 47 9.71 10.98 -15.05
CA PRO A 47 8.53 10.23 -15.53
C PRO A 47 8.79 9.35 -16.76
N TRP A 48 9.74 9.73 -17.62
CA TRP A 48 10.14 8.97 -18.81
C TRP A 48 11.33 8.03 -18.55
N ALA A 49 11.85 7.96 -17.32
CA ALA A 49 12.90 7.01 -16.99
C ALA A 49 12.44 5.57 -17.25
N ARG A 50 13.36 4.73 -17.74
CA ARG A 50 13.08 3.32 -18.03
C ARG A 50 12.61 2.62 -16.75
N PHE A 51 11.50 1.90 -16.84
CA PHE A 51 11.05 0.96 -15.82
C PHE A 51 12.03 -0.22 -15.71
N ILE A 52 12.47 -0.54 -14.49
CA ILE A 52 13.49 -1.56 -14.23
C ILE A 52 13.03 -2.63 -13.22
N GLY A 53 11.92 -2.40 -12.53
CA GLY A 53 11.37 -3.36 -11.57
C GLY A 53 10.70 -4.57 -12.21
N PRO A 54 10.33 -5.57 -11.40
CA PRO A 54 9.36 -6.59 -11.81
C PRO A 54 8.02 -5.91 -12.18
N PRO A 55 7.37 -6.28 -13.30
CA PRO A 55 6.13 -5.63 -13.74
C PRO A 55 4.94 -5.75 -12.78
N ARG A 56 4.93 -6.78 -11.93
CA ARG A 56 3.87 -7.07 -10.96
C ARG A 56 4.39 -7.12 -9.52
N LEU A 57 5.35 -6.24 -9.20
CA LEU A 57 5.97 -6.22 -7.88
C LEU A 57 4.93 -6.04 -6.77
N LEU A 58 4.03 -5.07 -6.93
CA LEU A 58 3.01 -4.73 -5.94
C LEU A 58 1.94 -5.80 -5.87
N ALA A 59 1.38 -6.19 -7.02
CA ALA A 59 0.31 -7.17 -7.10
C ALA A 59 0.73 -8.51 -6.51
N ASP A 60 1.84 -9.09 -6.99
CA ASP A 60 2.25 -10.44 -6.58
C ASP A 60 2.69 -10.47 -5.10
N SER A 61 3.33 -9.40 -4.61
CA SER A 61 3.64 -9.26 -3.18
C SER A 61 2.37 -9.16 -2.32
N THR A 62 1.35 -8.45 -2.81
CA THR A 62 0.04 -8.33 -2.15
C THR A 62 -0.64 -9.68 -2.04
N THR A 63 -0.64 -10.47 -3.12
CA THR A 63 -1.21 -11.82 -3.16
C THR A 63 -0.55 -12.73 -2.14
N ASN A 64 0.79 -12.77 -2.10
CA ASN A 64 1.56 -13.58 -1.14
C ASN A 64 1.18 -13.23 0.31
N VAL A 65 1.13 -11.94 0.64
CA VAL A 65 0.76 -11.46 1.97
C VAL A 65 -0.70 -11.81 2.30
N ALA A 66 -1.63 -11.55 1.39
CA ALA A 66 -3.05 -11.84 1.59
C ALA A 66 -3.29 -13.33 1.87
N HIS A 67 -2.61 -14.22 1.13
CA HIS A 67 -2.68 -15.67 1.37
C HIS A 67 -2.18 -16.04 2.77
N LYS A 68 -1.05 -15.49 3.22
CA LYS A 68 -0.52 -15.79 4.57
C LYS A 68 -1.40 -15.20 5.68
N LEU A 69 -1.94 -13.99 5.52
CA LEU A 69 -2.90 -13.41 6.48
C LEU A 69 -4.19 -14.24 6.59
N ARG A 70 -4.64 -14.86 5.49
CA ARG A 70 -5.82 -15.73 5.52
C ARG A 70 -5.57 -17.10 6.13
N ALA A 71 -4.37 -17.63 5.95
CA ALA A 71 -4.03 -18.97 6.43
C ALA A 71 -3.78 -19.03 7.95
N GLN A 72 -3.43 -17.91 8.58
CA GLN A 72 -3.19 -17.85 10.02
C GLN A 72 -4.49 -17.81 10.84
N GLN A 73 -4.41 -18.31 12.07
CA GLN A 73 -5.47 -18.15 13.06
C GLN A 73 -5.26 -16.84 13.83
N PRO A 74 -6.22 -15.88 13.83
CA PRO A 74 -6.06 -14.61 14.51
C PRO A 74 -6.08 -14.75 16.04
N LEU A 75 -5.28 -13.95 16.73
CA LEU A 75 -5.10 -14.03 18.19
C LEU A 75 -6.32 -13.59 19.01
N LYS A 76 -7.16 -12.67 18.50
CA LYS A 76 -8.19 -11.96 19.29
C LYS A 76 -9.54 -11.77 18.59
N GLY A 77 -9.92 -12.68 17.69
CA GLY A 77 -11.21 -12.63 16.99
C GLY A 77 -11.39 -11.41 16.05
N SER A 78 -10.38 -10.55 15.93
CA SER A 78 -10.31 -9.46 14.96
C SER A 78 -9.60 -9.95 13.70
N LYS A 79 -10.07 -9.49 12.54
CA LYS A 79 -9.44 -9.84 11.25
C LYS A 79 -8.05 -9.19 11.17
N PRO A 80 -7.02 -9.90 10.69
CA PRO A 80 -5.74 -9.27 10.40
C PRO A 80 -5.92 -8.16 9.36
N ARG A 81 -5.09 -7.12 9.46
CA ARG A 81 -5.16 -5.96 8.58
C ARG A 81 -4.11 -5.98 7.48
N LEU A 82 -4.48 -5.54 6.29
CA LEU A 82 -3.57 -5.34 5.16
C LEU A 82 -3.69 -3.90 4.65
N VAL A 83 -2.70 -3.07 4.95
CA VAL A 83 -2.68 -1.65 4.57
C VAL A 83 -1.62 -1.45 3.48
N ILE A 84 -2.05 -0.98 2.31
CA ILE A 84 -1.17 -0.88 1.14
C ILE A 84 -1.11 0.56 0.67
N MET A 85 0.10 1.07 0.49
CA MET A 85 0.32 2.33 -0.20
C MET A 85 0.05 2.11 -1.68
N ASN A 86 -1.00 2.74 -2.16
CA ASN A 86 -1.40 2.75 -3.56
C ASN A 86 -1.41 4.22 -4.04
N ALA A 87 -1.85 4.49 -5.27
CA ALA A 87 -1.70 5.80 -5.89
C ALA A 87 -3.04 6.42 -6.29
N LEU A 88 -3.19 7.73 -6.10
CA LEU A 88 -4.24 8.52 -6.76
C LEU A 88 -4.10 8.35 -8.29
N GLY A 89 -5.19 8.02 -8.97
CA GLY A 89 -5.21 7.72 -10.41
C GLY A 89 -5.49 6.26 -10.72
N VAL A 90 -5.60 5.42 -9.70
CA VAL A 90 -5.88 4.00 -9.81
C VAL A 90 -7.38 3.74 -9.65
N GLY A 91 -7.94 2.88 -10.50
CA GLY A 91 -9.36 2.51 -10.45
C GLY A 91 -10.29 3.71 -10.52
N GLU A 92 -11.30 3.75 -9.64
CA GLU A 92 -12.31 4.81 -9.59
C GLU A 92 -11.71 6.20 -9.36
N SER A 93 -10.57 6.29 -8.65
CA SER A 93 -9.90 7.57 -8.38
C SER A 93 -9.31 8.24 -9.61
N TYR A 94 -9.17 7.52 -10.71
CA TYR A 94 -8.84 8.10 -12.00
C TYR A 94 -9.83 9.21 -12.38
N GLY A 95 -11.12 9.07 -12.04
CA GLY A 95 -12.17 10.05 -12.33
C GLY A 95 -11.99 11.41 -11.65
N VAL A 96 -11.33 11.45 -10.49
CA VAL A 96 -11.04 12.68 -9.72
C VAL A 96 -9.59 13.14 -9.81
N THR A 97 -8.72 12.33 -10.42
CA THR A 97 -7.30 12.65 -10.58
C THR A 97 -7.08 13.90 -11.43
N PRO A 98 -6.15 14.82 -11.07
CA PRO A 98 -5.85 16.00 -11.88
C PRO A 98 -5.45 15.64 -13.32
N TYR A 99 -5.88 16.45 -14.30
CA TYR A 99 -5.65 16.18 -15.73
C TYR A 99 -4.17 16.00 -16.08
N LEU A 100 -3.29 16.85 -15.53
CA LEU A 100 -1.85 16.76 -15.76
C LEU A 100 -1.27 15.41 -15.27
N ALA A 101 -1.76 14.93 -14.13
CA ALA A 101 -1.33 13.63 -13.61
C ALA A 101 -1.79 12.49 -14.52
N ARG A 102 -3.03 12.52 -15.02
CA ARG A 102 -3.52 11.54 -16.01
C ARG A 102 -2.70 11.57 -17.30
N LEU A 103 -2.32 12.75 -17.78
CA LEU A 103 -1.45 12.90 -18.95
C LEU A 103 -0.10 12.21 -18.72
N MET A 104 0.51 12.42 -17.56
CA MET A 104 1.77 11.74 -17.22
C MET A 104 1.60 10.21 -17.15
N MET A 105 0.50 9.72 -16.57
CA MET A 105 0.22 8.27 -16.51
C MET A 105 0.09 7.67 -17.92
N ASN A 106 -0.65 8.33 -18.81
CA ASN A 106 -0.97 7.79 -20.13
C ASN A 106 0.17 7.91 -21.16
N TYR A 107 1.09 8.86 -20.97
CA TYR A 107 2.10 9.21 -21.99
C TYR A 107 3.56 9.15 -21.48
N SER A 108 3.82 8.51 -20.34
CA SER A 108 5.17 8.30 -19.81
C SER A 108 5.37 6.89 -19.26
N ASN A 109 6.58 6.57 -18.78
CA ASN A 109 6.87 5.27 -18.18
C ASN A 109 6.28 5.12 -16.77
N VAL A 110 5.68 6.17 -16.22
CA VAL A 110 4.87 6.11 -14.98
C VAL A 110 3.65 5.20 -15.17
N GLY A 111 3.09 5.11 -16.38
CA GLY A 111 1.94 4.25 -16.68
C GLY A 111 2.14 2.80 -16.29
N LYS A 112 3.36 2.25 -16.48
CA LYS A 112 3.70 0.88 -16.07
C LYS A 112 3.63 0.65 -14.56
N THR A 113 4.00 1.67 -13.77
CA THR A 113 3.83 1.62 -12.32
C THR A 113 2.33 1.65 -11.95
N TYR A 114 1.52 2.39 -12.70
CA TYR A 114 0.07 2.47 -12.50
C TYR A 114 -0.68 1.20 -12.93
N GLU A 115 -0.17 0.46 -13.91
CA GLU A 115 -0.67 -0.87 -14.27
C GLU A 115 -0.56 -1.84 -13.09
N ASP A 116 0.61 -1.89 -12.43
CA ASP A 116 0.83 -2.74 -11.23
C ASP A 116 -0.04 -2.29 -10.04
N HIS A 117 -0.11 -0.97 -9.79
CA HIS A 117 -1.03 -0.42 -8.78
C HIS A 117 -2.51 -0.74 -9.06
N SER A 118 -2.91 -0.82 -10.33
CA SER A 118 -4.27 -1.22 -10.72
C SER A 118 -4.49 -2.71 -10.49
N ALA A 119 -3.51 -3.56 -10.81
CA ALA A 119 -3.58 -4.99 -10.54
C ALA A 119 -3.72 -5.32 -9.04
N VAL A 120 -3.19 -4.48 -8.13
CA VAL A 120 -3.42 -4.62 -6.69
C VAL A 120 -4.91 -4.61 -6.33
N ASN A 121 -5.76 -3.86 -7.05
CA ASN A 121 -7.20 -3.87 -6.77
C ASN A 121 -7.79 -5.27 -6.98
N ASP A 122 -7.44 -5.91 -8.09
CA ASP A 122 -7.92 -7.25 -8.44
C ASP A 122 -7.40 -8.29 -7.44
N GLU A 123 -6.13 -8.16 -7.02
CA GLU A 123 -5.54 -9.06 -6.04
C GLU A 123 -6.19 -8.92 -4.66
N ILE A 124 -6.54 -7.71 -4.25
CA ILE A 124 -7.26 -7.50 -2.99
C ILE A 124 -8.65 -8.14 -3.05
N GLU A 125 -9.42 -7.88 -4.10
CA GLU A 125 -10.77 -8.40 -4.27
C GLU A 125 -10.78 -9.93 -4.38
N GLY A 126 -9.84 -10.50 -5.13
CA GLY A 126 -9.73 -11.94 -5.33
C GLY A 126 -9.16 -12.71 -4.14
N ASN A 127 -8.24 -12.11 -3.37
CA ASN A 127 -7.46 -12.86 -2.38
C ASN A 127 -7.78 -12.55 -0.92
N CYS A 128 -8.33 -11.39 -0.56
CA CYS A 128 -8.57 -11.06 0.87
C CYS A 128 -9.85 -11.71 1.42
N GLY A 129 -10.92 -11.75 0.62
CA GLY A 129 -12.25 -12.21 1.05
C GLY A 129 -12.72 -11.56 2.36
N ASP A 130 -13.50 -12.30 3.15
CA ASP A 130 -13.98 -11.82 4.46
C ASP A 130 -12.98 -12.03 5.59
N ALA A 131 -11.81 -12.64 5.34
CA ALA A 131 -10.87 -13.00 6.40
C ALA A 131 -9.85 -11.90 6.71
N VAL A 132 -9.65 -10.94 5.81
CA VAL A 132 -8.65 -9.86 5.96
C VAL A 132 -9.33 -8.51 5.80
N SER A 133 -9.10 -7.59 6.74
CA SER A 133 -9.53 -6.20 6.63
C SER A 133 -8.47 -5.41 5.87
N TRP A 134 -8.77 -4.97 4.66
CA TRP A 134 -7.78 -4.29 3.82
C TRP A 134 -8.04 -2.78 3.69
N THR A 135 -6.99 -1.99 3.46
CA THR A 135 -7.11 -0.57 3.15
C THR A 135 -6.11 -0.21 2.05
N LEU A 136 -6.60 0.44 0.99
CA LEU A 136 -5.74 1.03 -0.04
C LEU A 136 -5.62 2.53 0.19
N ALA A 137 -4.43 2.97 0.60
CA ALA A 137 -4.10 4.38 0.74
C ALA A 137 -3.76 4.94 -0.64
N LEU A 138 -4.68 5.60 -1.31
CA LEU A 138 -4.48 6.26 -2.61
C LEU A 138 -3.74 7.59 -2.39
N ALA A 139 -2.43 7.50 -2.16
CA ALA A 139 -1.62 8.67 -1.89
C ALA A 139 -1.54 9.58 -3.12
N VAL A 140 -1.65 10.88 -2.87
CA VAL A 140 -1.30 11.92 -3.84
C VAL A 140 0.24 12.05 -3.96
N GLY A 141 0.75 13.10 -4.62
CA GLY A 141 2.20 13.27 -4.78
C GLY A 141 2.96 13.29 -3.44
N LEU A 142 4.04 12.52 -3.33
CA LEU A 142 4.83 12.43 -2.10
C LEU A 142 5.90 13.52 -2.00
N THR A 143 5.87 14.30 -0.92
CA THR A 143 6.86 15.33 -0.58
C THR A 143 7.55 15.01 0.75
N GLY A 144 8.56 15.78 1.14
CA GLY A 144 9.20 15.67 2.45
C GLY A 144 9.20 17.04 3.11
N ASN A 145 8.45 17.20 4.19
CA ASN A 145 8.38 18.46 4.94
C ASN A 145 7.89 18.25 6.39
N GLY A 146 8.19 17.09 6.98
CA GLY A 146 7.71 16.75 8.31
C GLY A 146 6.24 16.34 8.35
N VAL A 147 5.68 16.25 9.56
CA VAL A 147 4.30 15.80 9.78
C VAL A 147 3.32 16.97 9.68
N ALA A 148 2.23 16.76 8.95
CA ALA A 148 1.11 17.68 8.79
C ALA A 148 -0.22 16.90 8.92
N PRO A 149 -1.35 17.58 9.19
CA PRO A 149 -2.67 16.94 9.26
C PRO A 149 -3.01 16.20 7.97
N VAL A 150 -3.55 14.98 8.08
CA VAL A 150 -3.97 14.18 6.92
C VAL A 150 -5.48 14.31 6.74
N ASN A 151 -5.87 14.67 5.53
CA ASN A 151 -7.25 14.66 5.07
C ASN A 151 -7.50 13.38 4.26
N ALA A 152 -8.56 12.65 4.61
CA ALA A 152 -8.97 11.40 3.98
C ALA A 152 -10.29 11.61 3.22
N PHE A 153 -10.32 11.18 1.96
CA PHE A 153 -11.46 11.35 1.06
C PHE A 153 -11.89 9.99 0.50
N ALA A 154 -13.17 9.88 0.12
CA ALA A 154 -13.60 8.73 -0.67
C ALA A 154 -12.83 8.65 -2.00
N CYS A 155 -12.74 7.47 -2.61
CA CYS A 155 -11.93 7.28 -3.81
C CYS A 155 -12.43 8.02 -5.04
N ASP A 156 -13.68 8.47 -5.05
CA ASP A 156 -14.33 9.25 -6.11
C ASP A 156 -14.61 10.71 -5.69
N GLU A 157 -14.09 11.14 -4.53
CA GLU A 157 -14.31 12.47 -3.99
C GLU A 157 -13.24 13.47 -4.48
N ARG A 158 -13.68 14.70 -4.76
CA ARG A 158 -12.81 15.81 -5.14
C ARG A 158 -12.43 16.64 -3.93
N GLY A 159 -11.29 17.31 -3.99
CA GLY A 159 -10.86 18.27 -2.95
C GLY A 159 -9.54 17.91 -2.28
N ALA A 160 -9.00 16.72 -2.56
CA ALA A 160 -7.66 16.35 -2.11
C ALA A 160 -6.60 17.32 -2.64
N SER A 161 -5.64 17.66 -1.78
CA SER A 161 -4.47 18.44 -2.16
C SER A 161 -3.59 17.66 -3.15
N MET A 162 -2.72 18.38 -3.88
CA MET A 162 -1.80 17.74 -4.83
C MET A 162 -0.73 16.87 -4.15
N PHE A 163 -0.45 17.11 -2.88
CA PHE A 163 0.67 16.51 -2.18
C PHE A 163 0.31 16.03 -0.76
N ILE A 164 1.07 15.04 -0.31
CA ILE A 164 1.16 14.58 1.08
C ILE A 164 2.64 14.40 1.41
N THR A 165 3.01 14.67 2.65
CA THR A 165 4.35 14.39 3.16
C THR A 165 4.50 12.89 3.42
N ARG A 166 5.67 12.33 3.14
CA ARG A 166 5.96 10.90 3.38
C ARG A 166 5.74 10.52 4.84
N GLU A 167 6.12 11.41 5.74
CA GLU A 167 5.99 11.26 7.19
C GLU A 167 4.53 11.15 7.61
N SER A 168 3.66 12.01 7.06
CA SER A 168 2.22 11.98 7.38
C SER A 168 1.52 10.78 6.77
N CYS A 169 1.86 10.42 5.52
CA CYS A 169 1.32 9.23 4.88
C CYS A 169 1.70 7.96 5.66
N ALA A 170 2.97 7.85 6.05
CA ALA A 170 3.47 6.72 6.81
C ALA A 170 2.78 6.62 8.18
N ARG A 171 2.66 7.74 8.90
CA ARG A 171 1.96 7.78 10.19
C ARG A 171 0.50 7.37 10.07
N TRP A 172 -0.23 7.94 9.11
CA TRP A 172 -1.62 7.60 8.87
C TRP A 172 -1.81 6.11 8.57
N MET A 173 -0.96 5.51 7.73
CA MET A 173 -1.04 4.08 7.42
C MET A 173 -0.74 3.20 8.64
N VAL A 174 0.20 3.60 9.51
CA VAL A 174 0.47 2.91 10.79
C VAL A 174 -0.73 3.02 11.74
N ASP A 175 -1.35 4.20 11.83
CA ASP A 175 -2.54 4.41 12.67
C ASP A 175 -3.74 3.60 12.16
N VAL A 176 -3.89 3.42 10.84
CA VAL A 176 -4.89 2.50 10.25
C VAL A 176 -4.57 1.04 10.55
N ALA A 177 -3.29 0.65 10.47
CA ALA A 177 -2.88 -0.73 10.72
C ALA A 177 -3.04 -1.13 12.20
N SER A 178 -2.68 -0.25 13.12
CA SER A 178 -2.49 -0.57 14.54
C SER A 178 -3.44 0.15 15.51
N GLY A 179 -4.14 1.19 15.08
CA GLY A 179 -4.96 2.06 15.94
C GLY A 179 -6.45 2.03 15.63
N ASP A 180 -7.17 2.95 16.27
CA ASP A 180 -8.64 3.07 16.23
C ASP A 180 -9.17 3.44 14.83
N LEU A 181 -8.32 4.01 13.97
CA LEU A 181 -8.69 4.35 12.58
C LEU A 181 -8.93 3.10 11.71
N GLY A 182 -8.40 1.94 12.11
CA GLY A 182 -8.47 0.73 11.29
C GLY A 182 -9.89 0.31 10.91
N ASP A 183 -10.85 0.47 11.82
CA ASP A 183 -12.24 0.08 11.56
C ASP A 183 -12.95 1.08 10.63
N GLN A 184 -12.57 2.36 10.71
CA GLN A 184 -13.12 3.41 9.84
C GLN A 184 -12.77 3.17 8.35
N PHE A 185 -11.60 2.62 8.07
CA PHE A 185 -11.07 2.44 6.72
C PHE A 185 -10.98 0.97 6.27
N SER A 186 -11.59 0.07 7.02
CA SER A 186 -11.67 -1.35 6.65
C SER A 186 -12.43 -1.52 5.35
N ASN A 187 -11.81 -2.23 4.41
CA ASN A 187 -12.27 -2.54 3.06
C ASN A 187 -12.57 -1.29 2.23
N LYS A 188 -11.71 -0.26 2.37
CA LYS A 188 -11.86 1.01 1.65
C LYS A 188 -10.61 1.37 0.85
N ARG A 189 -10.88 2.07 -0.25
CA ARG A 189 -9.92 2.83 -1.03
C ARG A 189 -10.06 4.28 -0.63
N VAL A 190 -8.97 4.91 -0.18
CA VAL A 190 -9.03 6.21 0.50
C VAL A 190 -7.97 7.11 -0.09
N ILE A 191 -8.38 8.26 -0.63
CA ILE A 191 -7.42 9.28 -1.05
C ILE A 191 -6.89 9.98 0.19
N VAL A 192 -5.57 10.05 0.31
CA VAL A 192 -4.91 10.73 1.44
C VAL A 192 -4.06 11.89 0.94
N SER A 193 -4.28 13.07 1.52
CA SER A 193 -3.53 14.29 1.19
C SER A 193 -3.28 15.14 2.45
N ASN A 194 -2.33 16.07 2.41
CA ASN A 194 -2.18 17.10 3.45
C ASN A 194 -2.99 18.36 3.11
#